data_AF-F0RN77-F1
#
_entry.id   AF-F0RN77-F1
#
_cell.length_a   1.000
_cell.length_b   1.000
_cell.length_c   1.000
_cell.angle_alpha   90.00
_cell.angle_beta   90.00
_cell.angle_gamma   90.00
#
_symmetry.space_group_name_H-M   'P 1'
#
loop_
_entity.id
_entity.type
_entity.pdbx_description
1 polymer ?
#
loop_
_entity_poly.entity_id
_entity_poly.type
_entity_poly.pdbx_seq_one_letter_code
_entity_poly.pdbx_strand_id
1 'polypeptide(L)'
;MPASPAATLGAVLRLAFWLTALLLLPLGLGLYWLPQATADLLGASPLWLVRGAGALLTAWSLGLLYAGYRSDPTGRVNLVAGNLLLAATLGAAALRLDLPGETTVLAVAALLLALGLVGLLAPRRPAAVPMHEAVRHD
;
A
#
# COMPACT_ATOMS: atom_id res chain seq x y z
N MET A 1 -31.24 -10.23 3.23
CA MET A 1 -31.02 -8.98 2.44
C MET A 1 -29.61 -9.02 1.87
N PRO A 2 -29.42 -9.05 0.54
CA PRO A 2 -28.08 -8.93 -0.04
C PRO A 2 -27.48 -7.57 0.32
N ALA A 3 -26.19 -7.55 0.67
CA ALA A 3 -25.47 -6.30 0.96
C ALA A 3 -25.52 -5.38 -0.28
N SER A 4 -25.73 -4.08 -0.06
CA SER A 4 -25.70 -3.13 -1.17
C SER A 4 -24.31 -3.12 -1.81
N PRO A 5 -24.19 -2.93 -3.14
CA PRO A 5 -22.90 -2.96 -3.84
C PRO A 5 -21.88 -1.96 -3.27
N ALA A 6 -22.36 -0.84 -2.71
CA ALA A 6 -21.54 0.14 -2.01
C ALA A 6 -20.94 -0.40 -0.68
N ALA A 7 -21.69 -1.20 0.07
CA ALA A 7 -21.20 -1.83 1.30
C ALA A 7 -20.13 -2.89 1.01
N THR A 8 -20.35 -3.70 -0.04
CA THR A 8 -19.39 -4.72 -0.48
C THR A 8 -18.06 -4.08 -0.89
N LEU A 9 -18.10 -2.99 -1.67
CA LEU A 9 -16.90 -2.30 -2.09
C LEU A 9 -16.14 -1.64 -0.93
N GLY A 10 -16.86 -1.04 0.03
CA GLY A 10 -16.25 -0.48 1.23
C GLY A 10 -15.49 -1.54 2.04
N ALA A 11 -16.04 -2.75 2.14
CA ALA A 11 -15.37 -3.88 2.78
C ALA A 11 -14.13 -4.34 2.01
N VAL A 12 -14.20 -4.41 0.68
CA VAL A 12 -13.05 -4.78 -0.18
C VAL A 12 -11.91 -3.77 -0.07
N LEU A 13 -12.19 -2.47 -0.07
CA LEU A 13 -11.19 -1.42 0.13
C LEU A 13 -10.54 -1.53 1.51
N ARG A 14 -11.36 -1.72 2.56
CA ARG A 14 -10.86 -1.85 3.92
C ARG A 14 -9.96 -3.08 4.04
N LEU A 15 -10.36 -4.20 3.45
CA LEU A 15 -9.53 -5.40 3.39
C LEU A 15 -8.23 -5.15 2.64
N ALA A 16 -8.26 -4.40 1.52
CA ALA A 16 -7.07 -4.03 0.77
C ALA A 16 -6.07 -3.21 1.60
N PHE A 17 -6.54 -2.22 2.35
CA PHE A 17 -5.71 -1.47 3.30
C PHE A 17 -5.04 -2.37 4.34
N TRP A 18 -5.81 -3.28 4.93
CA TRP A 18 -5.31 -4.21 5.95
C TRP A 18 -4.31 -5.21 5.38
N LEU A 19 -4.60 -5.81 4.22
CA LEU A 19 -3.71 -6.75 3.54
C LEU A 19 -2.38 -6.08 3.17
N THR A 20 -2.43 -4.91 2.52
CA THR A 20 -1.22 -4.16 2.18
C THR A 20 -0.41 -3.82 3.42
N ALA A 21 -1.06 -3.34 4.48
CA ALA A 21 -0.36 -3.02 5.72
C ALA A 21 0.25 -4.26 6.38
N LEU A 22 -0.46 -5.39 6.44
CA LEU A 22 0.05 -6.64 7.00
C LEU A 22 1.22 -7.23 6.21
N LEU A 23 1.30 -6.96 4.91
CA LEU A 23 2.44 -7.33 4.07
C LEU A 23 3.65 -6.42 4.30
N LEU A 24 3.42 -5.10 4.30
CA LEU A 24 4.51 -4.12 4.34
C LEU A 24 5.04 -3.86 5.75
N LEU A 25 4.23 -4.01 6.78
CA LEU A 25 4.65 -3.79 8.16
C LEU A 25 5.79 -4.73 8.60
N PRO A 26 5.67 -6.07 8.48
CA PRO A 26 6.78 -6.97 8.84
C PRO A 26 7.99 -6.78 7.93
N LEU A 27 7.79 -6.43 6.66
CA LEU A 27 8.88 -6.15 5.73
C LEU A 27 9.66 -4.88 6.12
N GLY A 28 8.95 -3.79 6.44
CA GLY A 28 9.53 -2.55 6.92
C GLY A 28 10.26 -2.73 8.25
N LEU A 29 9.66 -3.50 9.17
CA LEU A 29 10.28 -3.89 10.44
C LEU A 29 11.59 -4.67 10.19
N GLY A 30 11.54 -5.71 9.34
CA GLY A 30 12.70 -6.53 9.01
C GLY A 30 13.84 -5.72 8.38
N LEU A 31 13.52 -4.77 7.50
CA LEU A 31 14.50 -3.87 6.89
C LEU A 31 15.10 -2.87 7.90
N TYR A 32 14.29 -2.38 8.84
CA TYR A 32 14.78 -1.45 9.88
C TYR A 32 15.75 -2.14 10.84
N TRP A 33 15.42 -3.36 11.26
CA TRP A 33 16.26 -4.18 12.14
C TRP A 33 17.25 -5.09 11.41
N LEU A 34 17.49 -4.86 10.11
CA LEU A 34 18.36 -5.71 9.31
C LEU A 34 19.81 -5.69 9.86
N PRO A 35 20.40 -6.86 10.16
CA PRO A 35 21.79 -6.95 10.58
C PRO A 35 22.75 -6.53 9.46
N GLN A 36 23.89 -5.91 9.82
CA GLN A 36 24.90 -5.47 8.84
C GLN A 36 25.42 -6.61 7.97
N ALA A 37 25.67 -7.78 8.57
CA ALA A 37 26.10 -8.97 7.84
C ALA A 37 25.11 -9.38 6.72
N THR A 38 23.80 -9.21 6.93
CA THR A 38 22.79 -9.52 5.93
C THR A 38 22.70 -8.45 4.83
N ALA A 39 22.89 -7.18 5.21
CA ALA A 39 22.90 -6.06 4.26
C ALA A 39 24.12 -6.11 3.32
N ASP A 40 25.28 -6.51 3.84
CA ASP A 40 26.50 -6.68 3.05
C ASP A 40 26.35 -7.82 2.02
N LEU A 41 25.63 -8.90 2.39
CA LEU A 41 25.27 -9.98 1.46
C LEU A 41 24.27 -9.54 0.38
N LEU A 42 23.40 -8.58 0.69
CA LEU A 42 22.46 -7.98 -0.25
C LEU A 42 23.11 -6.89 -1.14
N GLY A 43 24.40 -6.57 -0.93
CA GLY A 43 25.08 -5.47 -1.61
C GLY A 43 24.49 -4.10 -1.29
N ALA A 44 23.66 -4.01 -0.24
CA ALA A 44 22.88 -2.83 0.09
C ALA A 44 23.75 -1.87 0.93
N SER A 45 24.67 -1.19 0.26
CA SER A 45 25.45 -0.10 0.85
C SER A 45 24.97 1.25 0.33
N PRO A 46 24.82 2.27 1.21
CA PRO A 46 24.99 2.26 2.66
C PRO A 46 23.75 1.81 3.48
N LEU A 47 23.98 1.16 4.63
CA LEU A 47 22.95 0.52 5.47
C LEU A 47 21.88 1.48 6.03
N TRP A 48 22.19 2.77 6.14
CA TRP A 48 21.22 3.77 6.57
C TRP A 48 20.07 3.95 5.56
N LEU A 49 20.30 3.74 4.26
CA LEU A 49 19.24 3.77 3.24
C LEU A 49 18.26 2.62 3.44
N VAL A 50 18.78 1.43 3.77
CA VAL A 50 17.97 0.24 4.05
C VAL A 50 17.08 0.49 5.27
N ARG A 51 17.64 1.07 6.34
CA ARG A 51 16.88 1.44 7.53
C ARG A 51 15.88 2.57 7.26
N GLY A 52 16.26 3.55 6.47
CA GLY A 52 15.37 4.65 6.05
C GLY A 52 14.18 4.12 5.26
N ALA A 53 14.41 3.21 4.31
CA ALA A 53 13.36 2.54 3.57
C ALA A 53 12.47 1.68 4.49
N GLY A 54 13.06 0.92 5.42
CA GLY A 54 12.32 0.14 6.42
C GLY A 54 11.43 1.01 7.32
N ALA A 55 11.96 2.13 7.83
CA ALA A 55 11.20 3.09 8.63
C ALA A 55 10.06 3.74 7.82
N LEU A 56 10.34 4.13 6.57
CA LEU A 56 9.33 4.70 5.67
C LEU A 56 8.20 3.70 5.38
N LEU A 57 8.54 2.45 5.04
CA LEU A 57 7.55 1.39 4.81
C LEU A 57 6.72 1.10 6.07
N THR A 58 7.35 1.12 7.24
CA THR A 58 6.66 0.93 8.53
C THR A 58 5.69 2.08 8.81
N ALA A 59 6.14 3.33 8.67
CA ALA A 59 5.30 4.52 8.85
C ALA A 59 4.14 4.56 7.85
N TRP A 60 4.39 4.18 6.60
CA TRP A 60 3.36 4.06 5.57
C TRP A 60 2.34 2.98 5.93
N SER A 61 2.79 1.79 6.37
CA SER A 61 1.91 0.69 6.78
C SER A 61 0.99 1.10 7.93
N LEU A 62 1.51 1.83 8.92
CA LEU A 62 0.71 2.42 10.00
C LEU A 62 -0.33 3.42 9.47
N GLY A 63 0.06 4.26 8.50
CA GLY A 63 -0.85 5.17 7.81
C GLY A 63 -1.97 4.45 7.04
N LEU A 64 -1.68 3.30 6.43
CA LEU A 64 -2.67 2.46 5.73
C LEU A 64 -3.65 1.79 6.70
N LEU A 65 -3.18 1.33 7.86
CA LEU A 65 -4.07 0.80 8.92
C LEU A 65 -5.03 1.88 9.40
N TYR A 66 -4.52 3.09 9.65
CA TYR A 66 -5.34 4.23 10.06
C TYR A 66 -6.35 4.65 8.97
N ALA A 67 -5.92 4.68 7.71
CA ALA A 67 -6.79 4.95 6.56
C ALA A 67 -7.87 3.87 6.37
N GLY A 68 -7.57 2.59 6.64
CA GLY A 68 -8.54 1.50 6.62
C GLY A 68 -9.67 1.71 7.62
N TYR A 69 -9.35 2.27 8.80
CA TYR A 69 -10.34 2.59 9.83
C TYR A 69 -11.21 3.79 9.46
N ARG A 70 -10.61 4.90 8.99
CA ARG A 70 -11.33 6.17 8.72
C ARG A 70 -11.83 6.35 7.28
N SER A 71 -11.45 5.48 6.36
CA SER A 71 -11.84 5.51 4.93
C SER A 71 -11.63 6.88 4.27
N ASP A 72 -10.44 7.45 4.48
CA ASP A 72 -10.03 8.77 4.02
C ASP A 72 -9.64 8.77 2.52
N PRO A 73 -10.07 9.75 1.69
CA PRO A 73 -9.58 9.91 0.32
C PRO A 73 -8.05 10.00 0.19
N THR A 74 -7.35 10.64 1.14
CA THR A 74 -5.88 10.74 1.12
C THR A 74 -5.22 9.36 1.27
N GLY A 75 -5.80 8.52 2.12
CA GLY A 75 -5.35 7.14 2.30
C GLY A 75 -5.48 6.31 1.02
N ARG A 76 -6.52 6.53 0.22
CA ARG A 76 -6.69 5.84 -1.07
C ARG A 76 -5.61 6.20 -2.08
N VAL A 77 -5.23 7.47 -2.19
CA VAL A 77 -4.15 7.89 -3.08
C VAL A 77 -2.84 7.22 -2.68
N ASN A 78 -2.54 7.20 -1.37
CA ASN A 78 -1.35 6.53 -0.84
C ASN A 78 -1.39 5.01 -1.10
N LEU A 79 -2.54 4.35 -0.93
CA LEU A 79 -2.69 2.92 -1.23
C LEU A 79 -2.39 2.63 -2.71
N VAL A 80 -3.01 3.39 -3.63
CA VAL A 80 -2.85 3.19 -5.08
C VAL A 80 -1.41 3.44 -5.51
N ALA A 81 -0.86 4.61 -5.17
CA ALA A 81 0.48 4.99 -5.58
C ALA A 81 1.54 4.02 -5.03
N GLY A 82 1.43 3.63 -3.76
CA GLY A 82 2.37 2.71 -3.12
C GLY A 82 2.33 1.31 -3.70
N ASN A 83 1.12 0.75 -3.84
CA ASN A 83 0.97 -0.60 -4.36
C ASN A 83 1.42 -0.71 -5.82
N LEU A 84 1.11 0.28 -6.66
CA LEU A 84 1.58 0.29 -8.04
C LEU A 84 3.10 0.46 -8.15
N LEU A 85 3.68 1.35 -7.33
CA LEU A 85 5.13 1.55 -7.30
C LEU A 85 5.86 0.27 -6.85
N LEU A 86 5.38 -0.38 -5.79
CA LEU A 86 5.95 -1.62 -5.28
C LEU A 86 5.77 -2.79 -6.24
N ALA A 87 4.60 -2.91 -6.89
CA ALA A 87 4.39 -3.91 -7.92
C ALA A 87 5.35 -3.72 -9.10
N ALA A 88 5.57 -2.48 -9.53
CA ALA A 88 6.50 -2.16 -10.61
C ALA A 88 7.96 -2.46 -10.23
N THR A 89 8.38 -2.10 -9.01
CA THR A 89 9.76 -2.36 -8.55
C THR A 89 10.01 -3.85 -8.33
N LEU A 90 9.09 -4.56 -7.65
CA LEU A 90 9.21 -6.00 -7.42
C LEU A 90 9.08 -6.82 -8.71
N GLY A 91 8.16 -6.46 -9.60
CA GLY A 91 8.01 -7.10 -10.90
C GLY A 91 9.26 -6.91 -11.77
N ALA A 92 9.81 -5.69 -11.81
CA ALA A 92 11.06 -5.42 -12.52
C ALA A 92 12.24 -6.19 -11.90
N ALA A 93 12.30 -6.29 -10.57
CA ALA A 93 13.33 -7.06 -9.87
C ALA A 93 13.22 -8.56 -10.18
N ALA A 94 12.04 -9.16 -10.08
CA ALA A 94 11.81 -10.57 -10.37
C ALA A 94 12.14 -10.94 -11.83
N LEU A 95 11.80 -10.07 -12.79
CA LEU A 95 12.07 -10.32 -14.21
C LEU A 95 13.53 -10.07 -14.62
N ARG A 96 14.29 -9.27 -13.86
CA ARG A 96 15.68 -8.91 -14.18
C ARG A 96 16.72 -9.64 -13.35
N LEU A 97 16.35 -10.07 -12.16
CA LEU A 97 17.22 -10.74 -11.20
C LEU A 97 16.65 -12.14 -11.02
N ASP A 98 17.45 -13.16 -11.34
CA ASP A 98 17.13 -14.59 -11.16
C ASP A 98 17.07 -14.91 -9.65
N LEU A 99 16.00 -14.44 -9.01
CA LEU A 99 15.86 -14.45 -7.55
C LEU A 99 15.34 -15.81 -7.07
N PRO A 100 15.92 -16.40 -6.02
CA PRO A 100 15.33 -17.57 -5.39
C PRO A 100 13.93 -17.21 -4.86
N GLY A 101 12.90 -17.88 -5.38
CA GLY A 101 11.50 -17.58 -5.04
C GLY A 101 10.82 -16.56 -5.96
N GLU A 102 11.29 -16.39 -7.20
CA GLU A 102 10.71 -15.53 -8.24
C GLU A 102 9.17 -15.61 -8.33
N THR A 103 8.61 -16.82 -8.29
CA THR A 103 7.14 -17.04 -8.34
C THR A 103 6.42 -16.39 -7.15
N THR A 104 7.01 -16.43 -5.96
CA THR A 104 6.47 -15.77 -4.76
C THR A 104 6.55 -14.25 -4.90
N VAL A 105 7.67 -13.73 -5.42
CA VAL A 105 7.85 -12.28 -5.64
C VAL A 105 6.87 -11.77 -6.70
N LEU A 106 6.68 -12.50 -7.78
CA LEU A 106 5.69 -12.19 -8.82
C LEU A 106 4.26 -12.29 -8.28
N ALA A 107 3.95 -13.27 -7.44
CA ALA A 107 2.65 -13.38 -6.79
C ALA A 107 2.36 -12.18 -5.88
N VAL A 108 3.35 -11.72 -5.10
CA VAL A 108 3.24 -10.51 -4.27
C VAL A 108 3.08 -9.27 -5.15
N ALA A 109 3.86 -9.14 -6.23
CA ALA A 109 3.74 -8.02 -7.17
C ALA A 109 2.35 -7.97 -7.84
N ALA A 110 1.83 -9.12 -8.27
CA ALA A 110 0.49 -9.24 -8.86
C ALA A 110 -0.61 -8.90 -7.84
N LEU A 111 -0.45 -9.34 -6.59
CA LEU A 111 -1.37 -8.99 -5.51
C LEU A 111 -1.38 -7.49 -5.25
N LEU A 112 -0.21 -6.86 -5.12
CA LEU A 112 -0.10 -5.41 -4.92
C LEU A 112 -0.71 -4.65 -6.10
N LEU A 113 -0.44 -5.07 -7.34
CA LEU A 113 -1.06 -4.49 -8.53
C LEU A 113 -2.59 -4.55 -8.44
N ALA A 114 -3.16 -5.72 -8.10
CA ALA A 114 -4.59 -5.89 -7.95
C ALA A 114 -5.17 -4.97 -6.85
N LEU A 115 -4.51 -4.86 -5.69
CA LEU A 115 -4.93 -3.97 -4.61
C LEU A 115 -4.87 -2.49 -5.02
N GLY A 116 -3.86 -2.10 -5.81
CA GLY A 116 -3.74 -0.77 -6.40
C GLY A 116 -4.88 -0.47 -7.39
N LEU A 117 -5.20 -1.41 -8.27
CA LEU A 117 -6.31 -1.28 -9.23
C LEU A 117 -7.67 -1.20 -8.53
N VAL A 118 -7.89 -1.98 -7.48
CA VAL A 118 -9.10 -1.89 -6.64
C VAL A 118 -9.23 -0.49 -6.02
N GLY A 119 -8.14 0.06 -5.50
CA GLY A 119 -8.12 1.43 -4.99
C GLY A 119 -8.43 2.49 -6.05
N LEU A 120 -7.96 2.28 -7.29
CA LEU A 120 -8.17 3.18 -8.42
C LEU A 120 -9.61 3.14 -8.95
N LEU A 121 -10.19 1.94 -9.06
CA LEU A 121 -11.52 1.71 -9.61
C LEU A 121 -12.64 1.97 -8.60
N ALA A 122 -12.30 2.13 -7.32
CA ALA A 122 -13.26 2.49 -6.29
C ALA A 122 -13.89 3.87 -6.55
N PRO A 123 -15.23 4.01 -6.49
CA PRO A 123 -15.91 5.29 -6.63
C PRO A 123 -15.37 6.32 -5.65
N ARG A 124 -15.06 7.49 -6.18
CA ARG A 124 -14.77 8.67 -5.37
C ARG A 124 -16.09 9.09 -4.72
N ARG A 125 -16.14 9.03 -3.40
CA ARG A 125 -17.26 9.63 -2.67
C ARG A 125 -17.08 11.14 -2.85
N PRO A 126 -18.03 11.87 -3.47
CA PRO A 126 -17.90 13.30 -3.62
C PRO A 126 -17.71 13.89 -2.22
N ALA A 127 -16.72 14.78 -2.07
CA ALA A 127 -16.57 15.56 -0.86
C ALA A 127 -17.92 16.25 -0.62
N ALA A 128 -18.50 16.05 0.57
CA ALA A 128 -19.73 16.74 0.92
C ALA A 128 -19.46 18.24 0.75
N VAL A 129 -20.12 18.86 -0.24
CA VAL A 129 -20.03 20.29 -0.45
C VAL A 129 -20.49 20.93 0.85
N PRO A 130 -19.65 21.77 1.48
CA PRO A 130 -20.03 22.41 2.71
C PRO A 130 -21.30 23.25 2.49
N MET A 131 -22.36 22.93 3.23
CA MET A 131 -23.70 23.54 3.11
C MET A 131 -23.73 25.06 3.36
N HIS A 132 -22.60 25.67 3.75
CA HIS A 132 -22.48 27.12 3.93
C HIS A 132 -22.44 27.92 2.62
N GLU A 133 -22.19 27.30 1.46
CA GLU A 133 -22.28 28.00 0.16
C GLU A 133 -23.69 27.95 -0.45
N ALA A 134 -24.55 27.04 -0.02
CA ALA A 134 -25.89 26.86 -0.59
C ALA A 134 -26.90 27.96 -0.19
N VAL A 135 -26.59 28.76 0.84
CA VAL A 135 -27.52 29.78 1.40
C VAL A 135 -27.22 31.19 0.86
N ARG A 136 -26.16 31.38 0.04
CA ARG A 136 -25.78 32.70 -0.48
C ARG A 136 -26.38 33.08 -1.84
N HIS A 137 -27.19 32.20 -2.42
CA HIS A 137 -27.79 32.39 -3.74
C HIS A 137 -29.32 32.24 -3.70
N ASP A 138 -29.97 32.94 -2.77
CA ASP A 138 -31.42 33.22 -2.82
C ASP A 138 -31.65 34.72 -2.57
#